data_AF-A0A356M6T0-F1
#
_entry.id   AF-A0A356M6T0-F1
#
_cell.length_a   1.000
_cell.length_b   1.000
_cell.length_c   1.000
_cell.angle_alpha   90.00
_cell.angle_beta   90.00
_cell.angle_gamma   90.00
#
_symmetry.space_group_name_H-M   'P 1'
#
loop_
_entity.id
_entity.type
_entity.pdbx_description
1 polymer ?
#
loop_
_entity_poly.entity_id
_entity_poly.type
_entity_poly.pdbx_seq_one_letter_code
_entity_poly.pdbx_strand_id
1 'polypeptide(L)' 'TKKGVVTLVGKAGDAAELNMATKLANDVNGVKGVKNRMTIE' A
#
# COMPACT_ATOMS: atom_id res chain seq x y z
N THR A 1 11.15 -4.44 17.54
CA THR A 1 10.85 -5.05 16.22
C THR A 1 9.94 -4.13 15.41
N LYS A 2 10.49 -3.12 14.72
CA LYS A 2 9.70 -2.26 13.83
C LYS A 2 9.56 -2.98 12.49
N LYS A 3 8.47 -3.75 12.30
CA LYS A 3 8.35 -4.72 11.20
C LYS A 3 8.31 -4.09 9.79
N GLY A 4 8.42 -2.77 9.64
CA GLY A 4 8.46 -2.11 8.32
C GLY A 4 7.24 -2.44 7.45
N VAL A 5 6.13 -2.91 8.04
CA VAL A 5 4.94 -3.27 7.25
C VAL A 5 3.98 -2.09 7.26
N VAL A 6 3.74 -1.52 6.09
CA VAL A 6 2.74 -0.47 5.87
C VAL A 6 1.43 -1.14 5.48
N THR A 7 0.31 -0.66 6.03
CA THR A 7 -1.03 -1.15 5.64
C THR A 7 -1.79 0.00 5.01
N LEU A 8 -2.20 -0.14 3.75
CA LEU A 8 -3.10 0.80 3.08
C LEU A 8 -4.54 0.35 3.26
N VAL A 9 -5.39 1.27 3.70
CA VAL A 9 -6.83 1.09 3.90
C VAL A 9 -7.54 2.29 3.29
N GLY A 10 -8.63 2.04 2.56
CA GLY A 10 -9.35 3.08 1.83
C GLY A 10 -10.14 2.52 0.66
N LYS A 11 -10.83 3.41 -0.05
CA LYS A 11 -11.48 3.11 -1.33
C LYS A 11 -10.61 3.66 -2.46
N ALA A 12 -10.31 2.82 -3.44
CA ALA A 12 -9.62 3.21 -4.67
C ALA A 12 -10.64 3.20 -5.81
N GLY A 13 -10.55 4.16 -6.73
CA GLY A 13 -11.44 4.21 -7.90
C GLY A 13 -11.08 3.15 -8.94
N ASP A 14 -9.82 2.68 -8.94
CA ASP A 14 -9.36 1.66 -9.89
C ASP A 14 -8.19 0.81 -9.37
N ALA A 15 -7.89 -0.28 -10.09
CA ALA A 15 -6.80 -1.21 -9.74
C ALA A 15 -5.38 -0.63 -9.99
N ALA A 16 -5.22 0.29 -10.94
CA ALA A 16 -4.00 1.05 -11.17
C ALA A 16 -3.69 2.02 -10.03
N GLU A 17 -4.67 2.77 -9.49
CA GLU A 17 -4.51 3.58 -8.27
C GLU A 17 -3.99 2.73 -7.11
N LEU A 18 -4.59 1.55 -6.93
CA LEU A 18 -4.22 0.59 -5.90
C LEU A 18 -2.77 0.09 -6.05
N ASN A 19 -2.35 -0.16 -7.29
CA ASN A 19 -0.98 -0.59 -7.61
C ASN A 19 0.04 0.55 -7.44
N MET A 20 -0.32 1.78 -7.83
CA MET A 20 0.53 2.96 -7.64
C MET A 20 0.75 3.26 -6.16
N ALA A 21 -0.31 3.23 -5.35
CA ALA A 21 -0.23 3.44 -3.91
C ALA A 21 0.62 2.36 -3.22
N THR A 22 0.49 1.10 -3.67
CA THR A 22 1.32 -0.01 -3.18
C THR A 22 2.80 0.20 -3.51
N LYS A 23 3.11 0.60 -4.75
CA LYS A 23 4.50 0.93 -5.16
C LYS A 23 5.06 2.08 -4.36
N LEU A 24 4.30 3.16 -4.20
CA LEU A 24 4.72 4.34 -3.46
C LEU A 24 5.03 4.00 -2.00
N ALA A 25 4.16 3.21 -1.36
CA ALA A 25 4.38 2.76 0.01
C ALA A 25 5.58 1.81 0.15
N ASN A 26 5.90 1.02 -0.88
CA ASN A 26 7.02 0.09 -0.87
C ASN A 26 8.37 0.80 -1.11
N ASP A 27 8.35 1.91 -1.84
CA ASP A 27 9.53 2.73 -2.12
C ASP A 27 9.98 3.55 -0.90
N VAL A 28 9.16 3.61 0.16
CA VAL A 28 9.52 4.30 1.40
C VAL A 28 10.67 3.57 2.10
N ASN A 29 11.74 4.32 2.37
CA ASN A 29 12.95 3.78 2.96
C ASN A 29 12.67 3.21 4.38
N GLY A 30 12.90 1.90 4.54
CA GLY A 30 12.60 1.15 5.76
C GLY A 30 11.32 0.31 5.71
N VAL A 31 10.58 0.32 4.59
CA VAL A 31 9.45 -0.58 4.36
C VAL A 31 9.95 -1.96 3.95
N LYS A 32 9.46 -2.98 4.67
CA LYS A 32 9.72 -4.40 4.43
C LYS A 32 8.51 -5.12 3.83
N GLY A 33 7.35 -4.48 3.81
CA GLY A 33 6.16 -5.05 3.21
C GLY A 33 5.00 -4.08 3.17
N VAL A 34 4.16 -4.23 2.17
CA VAL A 34 2.96 -3.41 2.02
C VAL A 34 1.75 -4.32 1.98
N LYS A 35 0.82 -4.11 2.91
CA LYS A 35 -0.48 -4.77 2.94
C LYS A 35 -1.52 -3.84 2.37
N ASN A 36 -1.90 -4.08 1.13
CA ASN A 36 -2.97 -3.33 0.52
C ASN A 36 -4.33 -3.97 0.84
N ARG A 37 -5.17 -3.28 1.61
CA ARG A 37 -6.57 -3.67 1.90
C ARG A 37 -7.56 -2.64 1.32
N MET A 38 -7.17 -1.95 0.25
CA MET A 38 -8.08 -1.03 -0.41
C MET A 38 -9.13 -1.80 -1.21
N THR A 39 -10.36 -1.29 -1.19
CA THR A 39 -11.47 -1.82 -1.98
C THR A 39 -11.66 -0.96 -3.22
N ILE A 40 -11.88 -1.60 -4.37
CA ILE A 40 -12.26 -0.90 -5.60
C ILE A 40 -13.77 -0.65 -5.53
N GLU A 41 -14.20 0.58 -5.81
CA GLU A 41 -15.61 0.96 -5.85
C GLU A 41 -16.28 0.65 -7.20
#